data_AF-A0A7C1QVD0-F1
#
_entry.id   AF-A0A7C1QVD0-F1
#
_cell.length_a   1.000
_cell.length_b   1.000
_cell.length_c   1.000
_cell.angle_alpha   90.00
_cell.angle_beta   90.00
_cell.angle_gamma   90.00
#
_symmetry.space_group_name_H-M   'P 1'
#
loop_
_entity.id
_entity.type
_entity.pdbx_description
1 polymer ?
#
loop_
_entity_poly.entity_id
_entity_poly.type
_entity_poly.pdbx_seq_one_letter_code
_entity_poly.pdbx_strand_id
1 'polypeptide(L)'
;MGIYIRWQDGPLNRGKDRLEPNGALVEDVIKAAKFRIEHYNESKFKGRENSMAITKLDEALLWLDKRMKDRERRGVAGTHEV
;
A
#
# COMPACT_ATOMS: atom_id res chain seq x y z
N MET A 1 19.34 -13.82 -1.47
CA MET A 1 18.50 -13.01 -2.36
C MET A 1 17.76 -11.99 -1.53
N GLY A 2 17.72 -10.74 -1.95
CA GLY A 2 16.98 -9.66 -1.28
C GLY A 2 16.07 -8.94 -2.26
N ILE A 3 15.09 -8.22 -1.73
CA ILE A 3 14.24 -7.32 -2.51
C ILE A 3 14.83 -5.92 -2.36
N TYR A 4 15.14 -5.27 -3.48
CA TYR A 4 15.48 -3.85 -3.51
C TYR A 4 14.22 -3.05 -3.85
N ILE A 5 13.82 -2.12 -2.97
CA ILE A 5 12.66 -1.26 -3.16
C ILE A 5 13.17 0.17 -3.26
N ARG A 6 12.94 0.80 -4.42
CA ARG A 6 13.06 2.26 -4.56
C ARG A 6 11.73 2.86 -4.12
N TRP A 7 11.73 3.58 -2.99
CA TRP A 7 10.53 4.25 -2.48
C TRP A 7 10.18 5.48 -3.29
N GLN A 8 8.89 5.76 -3.38
CA GLN A 8 8.37 7.00 -3.92
C GLN A 8 8.94 8.18 -3.11
N ASP A 9 9.51 9.13 -3.82
CA ASP A 9 10.04 10.38 -3.28
C ASP A 9 9.09 11.53 -3.61
N GLY A 10 8.62 12.21 -2.57
CA GLY A 10 7.60 13.25 -2.68
C GLY A 10 6.18 12.74 -3.00
N PRO A 11 5.17 13.63 -2.92
CA PRO A 11 3.78 13.28 -3.20
C PRO A 11 3.50 13.09 -4.69
N LEU A 12 2.49 12.27 -5.00
CA LEU A 12 2.00 12.09 -6.38
C LEU A 12 0.93 13.11 -6.79
N ASN A 13 0.44 13.94 -5.86
CA ASN A 13 -0.72 14.83 -6.05
C ASN A 13 -1.95 14.10 -6.64
N ARG A 14 -3.00 14.84 -6.99
CA ARG A 14 -4.22 14.29 -7.63
C ARG A 14 -4.74 15.25 -8.71
N GLY A 15 -5.61 14.73 -9.58
CA GLY A 15 -6.27 15.53 -10.60
C GLY A 15 -5.29 16.00 -11.68
N LYS A 16 -5.36 17.28 -12.03
CA LYS A 16 -4.53 17.88 -13.09
C LYS A 16 -3.05 18.00 -12.70
N ASP A 17 -2.75 18.02 -11.40
CA ASP A 17 -1.39 18.18 -10.89
C ASP A 17 -0.71 16.84 -10.54
N ARG A 18 -1.33 15.71 -10.96
CA ARG A 18 -0.79 14.37 -10.70
C ARG A 18 0.60 14.23 -11.32
N LEU A 19 1.56 13.80 -10.51
CA LEU A 19 2.91 13.48 -10.92
C LEU A 19 3.03 12.01 -11.29
N GLU A 20 3.96 11.71 -12.20
CA GLU A 20 4.36 10.34 -12.49
C GLU A 20 5.11 9.74 -11.29
N PRO A 21 4.84 8.47 -10.94
CA PRO A 21 5.54 7.81 -9.86
C PRO A 21 7.02 7.59 -10.16
N ASN A 22 7.87 7.86 -9.17
CA ASN A 22 9.33 7.70 -9.24
C ASN A 22 9.84 6.55 -8.34
N GLY A 23 8.93 5.89 -7.62
CA GLY A 23 9.20 4.73 -6.78
C GLY A 23 7.90 4.09 -6.28
N ALA A 24 8.03 3.07 -5.42
CA ALA A 24 6.92 2.36 -4.83
C ALA A 24 6.32 3.13 -3.64
N LEU A 25 5.00 3.11 -3.51
CA LEU A 25 4.32 3.42 -2.26
C LEU A 25 4.36 2.21 -1.31
N VAL A 26 4.16 2.44 -0.01
CA VAL A 26 4.08 1.36 0.99
C VAL A 26 2.93 0.40 0.63
N GLU A 27 1.82 0.96 0.15
CA GLU A 27 0.64 0.26 -0.33
C GLU A 27 0.96 -0.70 -1.49
N ASP A 28 1.90 -0.34 -2.38
CA ASP A 28 2.27 -1.20 -3.52
C ASP A 28 2.98 -2.46 -3.05
N VAL A 29 3.84 -2.33 -2.05
CA VAL A 29 4.58 -3.46 -1.45
C VAL A 29 3.63 -4.36 -0.66
N ILE A 30 2.70 -3.77 0.09
CA ILE A 30 1.66 -4.53 0.81
C ILE A 30 0.77 -5.30 -0.17
N LYS A 31 0.35 -4.67 -1.27
CA LYS A 31 -0.42 -5.35 -2.34
C LYS A 31 0.37 -6.48 -2.98
N ALA A 32 1.65 -6.28 -3.28
CA ALA A 32 2.50 -7.33 -3.84
C ALA A 32 2.64 -8.53 -2.89
N ALA A 33 2.84 -8.29 -1.59
CA ALA A 33 2.87 -9.33 -0.58
C ALA A 33 1.52 -10.05 -0.44
N LYS A 34 0.41 -9.30 -0.37
CA LYS A 34 -0.95 -9.84 -0.30
C LYS A 34 -1.24 -10.74 -1.50
N PHE A 35 -1.00 -10.24 -2.71
CA PHE A 35 -1.20 -10.99 -3.95
C PHE A 35 -0.46 -12.33 -3.95
N ARG A 36 0.76 -12.35 -3.41
CA ARG A 36 1.54 -13.59 -3.31
C ARG A 36 0.92 -14.58 -2.32
N ILE A 37 0.36 -14.11 -1.21
CA ILE A 37 -0.30 -14.97 -0.22
C ILE A 37 -1.66 -15.45 -0.74
N GLU A 38 -2.42 -14.62 -1.46
CA GLU A 38 -3.66 -15.01 -2.14
C GLU A 38 -3.41 -16.17 -3.10
N HIS A 39 -2.35 -16.07 -3.93
CA HIS A 39 -1.95 -17.15 -4.82
C HIS A 39 -1.67 -18.47 -4.06
N TYR A 40 -1.01 -18.42 -2.90
CA TYR A 40 -0.82 -19.61 -2.07
C TYR A 40 -2.14 -20.12 -1.49
N ASN A 41 -3.03 -19.22 -1.08
CA ASN A 41 -4.30 -19.56 -0.46
C ASN A 41 -5.33 -20.16 -1.43
N GLU A 42 -5.16 -19.91 -2.74
CA GLU A 42 -5.93 -20.52 -3.83
C GLU A 42 -5.36 -21.87 -4.29
N SER A 43 -4.14 -22.17 -3.89
CA SER A 43 -3.42 -23.40 -4.28
C SER A 43 -3.58 -24.52 -3.25
N LYS A 44 -2.84 -25.62 -3.45
CA LYS A 44 -2.68 -26.70 -2.45
C LYS A 44 -2.08 -26.24 -1.10
N PHE A 45 -1.53 -25.03 -1.04
CA PHE A 45 -0.98 -24.42 0.18
C PHE A 45 -2.02 -23.60 0.96
N LYS A 46 -3.31 -23.77 0.68
CA LYS A 46 -4.41 -23.12 1.41
C LYS A 46 -4.33 -23.37 2.92
N GLY A 47 -4.56 -22.32 3.71
CA GLY A 47 -4.46 -22.38 5.17
C GLY A 47 -5.17 -21.24 5.89
N ARG A 48 -5.47 -21.47 7.18
CA ARG A 48 -6.05 -20.45 8.06
C ARG A 48 -5.10 -19.27 8.21
N GLU A 49 -3.82 -19.55 8.34
CA GLU A 49 -2.73 -18.60 8.53
C GLU A 49 -2.62 -17.66 7.33
N ASN A 50 -2.70 -18.19 6.11
CA ASN A 50 -2.75 -17.38 4.89
C ASN A 50 -3.97 -16.46 4.86
N SER A 51 -5.13 -16.98 5.23
CA SER A 51 -6.39 -16.19 5.28
C SER A 51 -6.32 -15.08 6.33
N MET A 52 -5.71 -15.35 7.49
CA MET A 52 -5.47 -14.35 8.54
C MET A 52 -4.47 -13.29 8.08
N ALA A 53 -3.39 -13.69 7.41
CA ALA A 53 -2.39 -12.76 6.87
C ALA A 53 -3.00 -11.83 5.81
N ILE A 54 -3.79 -12.36 4.86
CA ILE A 54 -4.53 -11.56 3.87
C ILE A 54 -5.43 -10.54 4.57
N THR A 55 -6.22 -10.98 5.55
CA THR A 55 -7.11 -10.09 6.33
C THR A 55 -6.34 -8.94 6.98
N LYS A 56 -5.15 -9.22 7.53
CA LYS A 56 -4.33 -8.19 8.18
C LYS A 56 -3.65 -7.24 7.20
N LEU A 57 -3.29 -7.71 6.01
CA LEU A 57 -2.79 -6.85 4.94
C LEU A 57 -3.90 -5.94 4.39
N ASP A 58 -5.13 -6.44 4.29
CA ASP A 58 -6.29 -5.61 3.94
C ASP A 58 -6.60 -4.54 5.00
N GLU A 59 -6.53 -4.91 6.28
CA GLU A 59 -6.65 -3.95 7.38
C GLU A 59 -5.56 -2.87 7.32
N ALA A 60 -4.31 -3.25 7.02
CA ALA A 60 -3.22 -2.30 6.84
C ALA A 60 -3.50 -1.32 5.68
N LEU A 61 -3.95 -1.82 4.52
CA LEU A 61 -4.32 -0.98 3.37
C LEU A 61 -5.47 -0.02 3.72
N LEU A 62 -6.47 -0.49 4.48
CA LEU A 62 -7.57 0.35 4.96
C LEU A 62 -7.07 1.51 5.82
N TRP A 63 -6.15 1.25 6.75
CA TRP A 63 -5.60 2.30 7.62
C TRP A 63 -4.73 3.31 6.85
N LEU A 64 -3.99 2.86 5.84
CA LEU A 64 -3.20 3.75 4.98
C LEU A 64 -4.08 4.66 4.11
N ASP A 65 -5.13 4.10 3.50
CA ASP A 65 -6.11 4.88 2.74
C ASP A 65 -6.85 5.89 3.63
N LYS A 66 -7.24 5.48 4.84
CA LYS A 66 -7.84 6.39 5.83
C LYS A 66 -6.90 7.55 6.15
N ARG A 67 -5.63 7.26 6.43
CA ARG A 67 -4.61 8.29 6.71
C ARG A 67 -4.47 9.26 5.53
N MET A 68 -4.45 8.76 4.29
CA MET A 68 -4.38 9.59 3.10
C MET A 68 -5.58 10.54 3.00
N LYS A 69 -6.80 10.01 3.15
CA LYS A 69 -8.05 10.79 3.13
C LYS A 69 -8.12 11.82 4.26
N ASP A 70 -7.63 11.49 5.45
CA ASP A 70 -7.59 12.42 6.58
C ASP A 70 -6.57 13.54 6.35
N ARG A 71 -5.47 13.29 5.61
CA ARG A 71 -4.54 14.34 5.19
C ARG A 71 -5.13 15.22 4.09
N GLU A 72 -5.85 14.64 3.14
CA GLU A 72 -6.58 15.38 2.10
C GLU A 72 -7.64 16.30 2.70
N ARG A 73 -8.44 15.79 3.65
CA ARG A 73 -9.47 16.57 4.35
C ARG A 73 -8.89 17.78 5.09
N ARG A 74 -7.67 17.65 5.61
CA ARG A 74 -6.97 18.72 6.33
C ARG A 74 -6.18 19.66 5.40
N GLY A 75 -6.18 19.42 4.08
CA GLY A 75 -5.43 20.23 3.12
C GLY A 75 -3.92 20.05 3.17
N VAL A 76 -3.41 19.05 3.91
CA VAL A 76 -1.97 18.76 4.10
C VAL A 76 -1.50 17.55 3.27
N ALA A 77 -2.28 17.14 2.27
CA ALA A 77 -1.89 16.08 1.36
C ALA A 77 -0.69 16.52 0.53
N GLY A 78 0.45 15.85 0.72
CA GLY A 78 1.70 16.15 0.02
C GLY A 78 2.60 17.20 0.66
N THR A 79 2.25 17.72 1.82
CA THR A 79 3.16 18.54 2.65
C THR A 79 3.78 17.68 3.76
N HIS A 80 4.87 18.14 4.39
CA HIS A 80 5.40 17.56 5.63
C HIS A 80 4.64 18.03 6.88
N GLU A 81 3.58 18.82 6.71
CA GLU A 81 2.80 19.36 7.82
C GLU A 81 1.94 18.24 8.46
N VAL A 82 1.83 18.32 9.79
CA VAL A 82 1.23 17.30 10.66
C VAL A 82 -0.29 17.38 10.62
#